data_AF-A0A2K5HKX9-F1
#
_entry.id   AF-A0A2K5HKX9-F1
#
_cell.length_a   1.000
_cell.length_b   1.000
_cell.length_c   1.000
_cell.angle_alpha   90.00
_cell.angle_beta   90.00
_cell.angle_gamma   90.00
#
_symmetry.space_group_name_H-M   'P 1'
#
loop_
_entity.id
_entity.type
_entity.pdbx_description
1 polymer ?
#
loop_
_entity_poly.entity_id
_entity_poly.type
_entity_poly.pdbx_seq_one_letter_code
_entity_poly.pdbx_strand_id
1 'polypeptide(L)'
;MSLEDPFFVVRGEVQKAVNTARGLYQRWCELLQESAAVGREELDWTTNELRNGLRSIEWDLEDLEETIGIVEANPGKPAPQKSLSDLLDASAVSATSRYIEEQQATQQLIMDEQDQQLEVVSGSIQVLKHMSGRVGEELDEQGIMLDAFAQEMDHTQSRMDGVLRKLAKVSHMTSDRRQWCAIAVLLGVLLLVLILLFSL
;
A
#
# COMPACT_ATOMS: atom_id res chain seq x y z
N MET A 1 -23.60 30.73 -1.35
CA MET A 1 -22.90 29.52 -0.87
C MET A 1 -21.46 29.94 -0.68
N SER A 2 -20.97 29.98 0.55
CA SER A 2 -19.55 30.24 0.81
C SER A 2 -18.76 29.07 0.26
N LEU A 3 -17.70 29.35 -0.51
CA LEU A 3 -16.72 28.32 -0.85
C LEU A 3 -16.08 27.86 0.47
N GLU A 4 -16.24 26.58 0.82
CA GLU A 4 -15.47 25.97 1.90
C GLU A 4 -13.99 26.10 1.57
N ASP A 5 -13.15 26.44 2.55
CA ASP A 5 -11.72 26.55 2.34
C ASP A 5 -11.13 25.17 1.99
N PRO A 6 -10.38 25.04 0.88
CA PRO A 6 -9.74 23.78 0.49
C PRO A 6 -8.88 23.15 1.60
N PHE A 7 -8.25 23.96 2.45
CA PHE A 7 -7.43 23.47 3.56
C PHE A 7 -8.27 22.72 4.60
N PHE A 8 -9.44 23.25 4.98
CA PHE A 8 -10.31 22.58 5.96
C PHE A 8 -10.93 21.29 5.41
N VAL A 9 -11.16 21.23 4.09
CA VAL A 9 -11.64 20.03 3.41
C VAL A 9 -10.58 18.92 3.48
N VAL A 10 -9.35 19.22 3.04
CA VAL A 10 -8.23 18.26 3.05
C VAL A 10 -7.91 17.80 4.47
N ARG A 11 -7.91 18.71 5.46
CA ARG A 11 -7.77 18.35 6.88
C ARG A 11 -8.83 17.32 7.32
N GLY A 12 -10.09 17.53 6.95
CA GLY A 12 -11.18 16.61 7.27
C GLY A 12 -10.98 15.23 6.62
N GLU A 13 -10.47 15.21 5.39
CA GLU A 13 -10.17 13.99 4.64
C GLU A 13 -9.00 13.21 5.27
N VAL A 14 -7.91 13.89 5.63
CA VAL A 14 -6.77 13.30 6.35
C VAL A 14 -7.23 12.70 7.67
N GLN A 15 -8.02 13.43 8.47
CA GLN A 15 -8.51 12.94 9.75
C GLN A 15 -9.40 11.69 9.59
N LYS A 16 -10.22 11.65 8.53
CA LYS A 16 -11.05 10.49 8.21
C LYS A 16 -10.19 9.31 7.76
N ALA A 17 -9.20 9.54 6.90
CA ALA A 17 -8.28 8.51 6.42
C ALA A 17 -7.47 7.90 7.58
N VAL A 18 -6.97 8.71 8.51
CA VAL A 18 -6.28 8.25 9.73
C VAL A 18 -7.18 7.37 10.59
N ASN A 19 -8.45 7.73 10.77
CA ASN A 19 -9.39 6.91 11.53
C ASN A 19 -9.67 5.56 10.86
N THR A 20 -9.80 5.54 9.53
CA THR A 20 -9.92 4.30 8.77
C THR A 20 -8.66 3.44 8.89
N ALA A 21 -7.47 4.03 8.77
CA ALA A 21 -6.20 3.33 8.93
C ALA A 21 -6.05 2.73 10.33
N ARG A 22 -6.52 3.41 11.39
CA ARG A 22 -6.54 2.87 12.75
C ARG A 22 -7.42 1.62 12.86
N GLY A 23 -8.60 1.62 12.22
CA GLY A 23 -9.48 0.45 12.19
C GLY A 23 -8.83 -0.74 11.46
N LEU A 24 -8.23 -0.49 10.29
CA LEU A 24 -7.48 -1.50 9.54
C LEU A 24 -6.31 -2.06 10.35
N TYR A 25 -5.57 -1.18 11.04
CA TYR A 25 -4.44 -1.58 11.88
C TYR A 25 -4.85 -2.45 13.07
N GLN A 26 -6.01 -2.18 13.69
CA GLN A 26 -6.55 -3.05 14.74
C GLN A 26 -6.88 -4.44 14.20
N ARG A 27 -7.59 -4.52 13.07
CA ARG A 27 -7.91 -5.79 12.41
C ARG A 27 -6.64 -6.56 12.03
N TRP A 28 -5.65 -5.86 11.50
CA TRP A 28 -4.35 -6.42 11.17
C TRP A 28 -3.65 -7.03 12.39
N CYS A 29 -3.66 -6.34 13.53
CA CYS A 29 -3.08 -6.88 14.78
C CYS A 29 -3.82 -8.14 15.28
N GLU A 30 -5.14 -8.22 15.13
CA GLU A 30 -5.92 -9.42 15.47
C GLU A 30 -5.54 -10.59 14.56
N LEU A 31 -5.45 -10.36 13.25
CA LEU A 31 -5.09 -11.38 12.27
C LEU A 31 -3.67 -11.93 12.47
N LEU A 32 -2.73 -11.12 12.95
CA LEU A 32 -1.39 -11.58 13.32
C LEU A 32 -1.38 -12.50 14.55
N GLN A 33 -2.38 -12.39 15.44
CA GLN A 33 -2.51 -13.26 16.61
C GLN A 33 -3.29 -14.56 16.29
N GLU A 34 -4.15 -14.55 15.28
CA GLU A 34 -4.87 -15.73 14.82
C GLU A 34 -3.95 -16.68 14.03
N SER A 35 -4.08 -17.99 14.25
CA SER A 35 -3.21 -19.01 13.65
C SER A 35 -3.16 -18.91 12.11
N ALA A 36 -1.93 -18.88 11.56
CA ALA A 36 -1.53 -18.52 10.18
C ALA A 36 -2.15 -19.32 9.01
N ALA A 37 -3.07 -20.24 9.28
CA ALA A 37 -3.69 -21.09 8.27
C ALA A 37 -5.06 -20.58 7.78
N VAL A 38 -5.82 -19.86 8.61
CA VAL A 38 -7.21 -19.48 8.28
C VAL A 38 -7.31 -18.03 7.79
N GLY A 39 -6.36 -17.16 8.17
CA GLY A 39 -6.44 -15.72 7.89
C GLY A 39 -5.40 -15.17 6.90
N ARG A 40 -4.68 -15.99 6.14
CA ARG A 40 -3.52 -15.50 5.34
C ARG A 40 -3.91 -14.54 4.21
N GLU A 41 -4.97 -14.86 3.46
CA GLU A 41 -5.45 -14.00 2.37
C GLU A 41 -6.05 -12.69 2.91
N GLU A 42 -6.75 -12.77 4.05
CA GLU A 42 -7.28 -11.59 4.74
C GLU A 42 -6.15 -10.73 5.31
N LEU A 43 -5.10 -11.35 5.84
CA LEU A 43 -3.90 -10.66 6.35
C LEU A 43 -3.17 -9.94 5.21
N ASP A 44 -2.94 -10.59 4.07
CA ASP A 44 -2.31 -9.96 2.90
C ASP A 44 -3.12 -8.76 2.40
N TRP A 45 -4.44 -8.94 2.26
CA TRP A 45 -5.34 -7.86 1.84
C TRP A 45 -5.31 -6.69 2.83
N THR A 46 -5.44 -6.98 4.12
CA THR A 46 -5.44 -5.95 5.18
C THR A 46 -4.10 -5.23 5.26
N THR A 47 -2.99 -5.95 5.09
CA THR A 47 -1.64 -5.37 5.07
C THR A 47 -1.46 -4.44 3.88
N ASN A 48 -1.88 -4.85 2.68
CA ASN A 48 -1.79 -4.03 1.48
C ASN A 48 -2.68 -2.79 1.55
N GLU A 49 -3.92 -2.95 2.02
CA GLU A 49 -4.86 -1.83 2.17
C GLU A 49 -4.36 -0.81 3.19
N LEU A 50 -3.87 -1.28 4.34
CA LEU A 50 -3.28 -0.43 5.36
C LEU A 50 -2.06 0.32 4.81
N ARG A 51 -1.15 -0.37 4.12
CA ARG A 51 0.03 0.24 3.47
C ARG A 51 -0.36 1.33 2.47
N ASN A 52 -1.37 1.09 1.65
CA ASN A 52 -1.83 2.08 0.67
C ASN A 52 -2.50 3.28 1.35
N GLY A 53 -3.30 3.04 2.37
CA GLY A 53 -3.90 4.09 3.19
C GLY A 53 -2.85 4.97 3.89
N LEU A 54 -1.84 4.36 4.51
CA LEU A 54 -0.74 5.09 5.15
C LEU A 54 0.05 5.95 4.15
N ARG A 55 0.34 5.42 2.95
CA ARG A 55 1.02 6.19 1.89
C ARG A 55 0.20 7.37 1.39
N SER A 56 -1.12 7.19 1.23
CA SER A 56 -1.99 8.30 0.84
C SER A 56 -1.97 9.42 1.87
N ILE A 57 -2.06 9.07 3.16
CA ILE A 57 -2.01 10.04 4.26
C ILE A 57 -0.66 10.75 4.29
N GLU A 58 0.44 10.04 4.02
CA GLU A 58 1.78 10.63 3.97
C GLU A 58 1.88 11.71 2.87
N TRP A 59 1.36 11.43 1.68
CA TRP A 59 1.29 12.43 0.59
C TRP A 59 0.39 13.61 0.94
N ASP A 60 -0.80 13.37 1.49
CA ASP A 60 -1.71 14.45 1.87
C ASP A 60 -1.10 15.38 2.94
N LEU A 61 -0.30 14.82 3.85
CA LEU A 61 0.42 15.58 4.87
C LEU A 61 1.59 16.38 4.29
N GLU A 62 2.32 15.82 3.32
CA GLU A 62 3.40 16.52 2.60
C GLU A 62 2.86 17.75 1.85
N ASP A 63 1.73 17.60 1.16
CA ASP A 63 1.05 18.70 0.46
C ASP A 63 0.56 19.80 1.43
N LEU A 64 0.08 19.40 2.61
CA LEU A 64 -0.34 20.34 3.67
C LEU A 64 0.87 21.10 4.24
N GLU A 65 2.00 20.44 4.49
CA GLU A 65 3.24 21.08 4.93
C GLU A 65 3.78 22.07 3.89
N GLU A 66 3.75 21.71 2.59
CA GLU A 66 4.15 22.63 1.51
C GLU A 66 3.24 23.87 1.46
N THR A 67 1.93 23.68 1.63
CA THR A 67 0.96 24.78 1.66
C THR A 67 1.22 25.74 2.82
N ILE A 68 1.49 25.21 4.02
CA ILE A 68 1.84 26.01 5.20
C ILE A 68 3.15 26.77 4.93
N GLY A 69 4.17 26.10 4.38
CA GLY A 69 5.45 26.72 4.05
C GLY A 69 5.33 27.88 3.05
N ILE A 70 4.43 27.79 2.06
CA ILE A 70 4.16 28.87 1.11
C ILE A 70 3.52 30.09 1.80
N VAL A 71 2.60 29.85 2.74
CA VAL A 71 1.94 30.91 3.52
C VAL A 71 2.93 31.59 4.48
N GLU A 72 3.77 30.81 5.15
CA GLU A 72 4.80 31.32 6.07
C GLU A 72 5.92 32.08 5.35
N ALA A 73 6.32 31.65 4.16
CA ALA A 73 7.34 32.32 3.34
C ALA A 73 6.86 33.66 2.76
N ASN A 74 5.56 33.97 2.82
CA ASN A 74 4.99 35.21 2.31
C ASN A 74 3.92 35.80 3.25
N PRO A 75 4.30 36.32 4.43
CA PRO A 75 3.37 36.78 5.46
C PRO A 75 2.62 38.10 5.11
N GLY A 76 2.57 38.50 3.84
CA GLY A 76 2.42 39.92 3.49
C GLY A 76 1.65 40.28 2.22
N LYS A 77 0.64 39.51 1.80
CA LYS A 77 -0.26 40.00 0.75
C LYS A 77 -1.69 40.24 1.26
N PRO A 78 -1.94 41.35 2.00
CA PRO A 78 -3.27 41.89 2.06
C PRO A 78 -3.73 42.30 0.65
N ALA A 79 -5.04 42.20 0.41
CA ALA A 79 -5.74 42.67 -0.78
C ALA A 79 -5.27 44.08 -1.21
N PRO A 80 -5.36 44.47 -2.50
CA PRO A 80 -4.76 45.70 -2.99
C PRO A 80 -5.39 46.93 -2.30
N GLN A 81 -4.66 47.56 -1.39
CA GLN A 81 -5.09 48.78 -0.70
C GLN A 81 -4.44 49.99 -1.36
N LYS A 82 -5.30 50.95 -1.74
CA LYS A 82 -4.98 52.26 -2.35
C LYS A 82 -3.83 52.96 -1.62
N SER A 83 -2.92 53.55 -2.41
CA SER A 83 -1.70 54.22 -1.95
C SER A 83 -1.98 55.31 -0.90
N LEU A 84 -1.40 55.11 0.28
CA LEU A 84 -1.49 55.96 1.46
C LEU A 84 -0.26 56.89 1.53
N SER A 85 -0.07 57.75 0.53
CA SER A 85 0.98 58.78 0.54
C SER A 85 0.49 60.16 1.01
N ASP A 86 -0.83 60.37 1.10
CA ASP A 86 -1.40 61.72 1.19
C ASP A 86 -1.96 62.15 2.55
N LEU A 87 -1.99 61.29 3.58
CA LEU A 87 -2.73 61.61 4.82
C LEU A 87 -1.88 61.41 6.09
N LEU A 88 -0.86 62.25 6.23
CA LEU A 88 -0.26 62.53 7.53
C LEU A 88 -1.10 63.58 8.26
N ASP A 89 -1.48 63.31 9.51
CA ASP A 89 -1.27 64.19 10.66
C ASP A 89 -1.99 63.65 11.90
N ALA A 90 -1.29 63.63 13.05
CA ALA A 90 -1.68 63.42 14.47
C ALA A 90 -2.83 62.43 14.82
N SER A 91 -3.99 62.51 14.16
CA SER A 91 -5.05 61.48 14.11
C SER A 91 -4.54 60.14 13.57
N ALA A 92 -3.55 60.17 12.68
CA ALA A 92 -2.96 58.99 12.07
C ALA A 92 -2.29 58.08 13.13
N VAL A 93 -1.66 58.62 14.18
CA VAL A 93 -1.05 57.78 15.22
C VAL A 93 -2.11 57.04 16.03
N SER A 94 -3.24 57.67 16.35
CA SER A 94 -4.34 56.98 17.06
C SER A 94 -5.05 55.96 16.16
N ALA A 95 -5.26 56.28 14.88
CA ALA A 95 -5.83 55.34 13.91
C ALA A 95 -4.87 54.19 13.59
N THR A 96 -3.57 54.45 13.48
CA THR A 96 -2.51 53.44 13.30
C THR A 96 -2.34 52.60 14.56
N SER A 97 -2.36 53.17 15.78
CA SER A 97 -2.33 52.37 17.02
C SER A 97 -3.57 51.49 17.15
N ARG A 98 -4.76 52.00 16.81
CA ARG A 98 -6.00 51.22 16.84
C ARG A 98 -6.01 50.13 15.74
N TYR A 99 -5.46 50.45 14.57
CA TYR A 99 -5.25 49.48 13.48
C TYR A 99 -4.22 48.41 13.83
N ILE A 100 -3.14 48.78 14.54
CA ILE A 100 -2.14 47.85 15.06
C ILE A 100 -2.77 46.95 16.13
N GLU A 101 -3.52 47.49 17.10
CA GLU A 101 -4.25 46.67 18.09
C GLU A 101 -5.27 45.73 17.43
N GLU A 102 -6.03 46.22 16.44
CA GLU A 102 -7.00 45.41 15.69
C GLU A 102 -6.32 44.33 14.84
N GLN A 103 -5.20 44.65 14.20
CA GLN A 103 -4.34 43.67 13.52
C GLN A 103 -3.74 42.68 14.50
N GLN A 104 -3.29 43.12 15.68
CA GLN A 104 -2.65 42.26 16.67
C GLN A 104 -3.65 41.26 17.29
N ALA A 105 -4.89 41.69 17.53
CA ALA A 105 -5.98 40.80 17.92
C ALA A 105 -6.37 39.82 16.79
N THR A 106 -6.38 40.28 15.54
CA THR A 106 -6.62 39.41 14.37
C THR A 106 -5.50 38.41 14.18
N GLN A 107 -4.25 38.83 14.37
CA GLN A 107 -3.05 38.01 14.23
C GLN A 107 -2.97 36.96 15.35
N GLN A 108 -3.43 37.28 16.57
CA GLN A 108 -3.59 36.30 17.64
C GLN A 108 -4.63 35.23 17.31
N LEU A 109 -5.77 35.60 16.70
CA LEU A 109 -6.77 34.62 16.26
C LEU A 109 -6.23 33.70 15.15
N ILE A 110 -5.48 34.25 14.19
CA ILE A 110 -4.84 33.47 13.13
C ILE A 110 -3.77 32.52 13.71
N MET A 111 -3.02 32.97 14.70
CA MET A 111 -1.98 32.18 15.36
C MET A 111 -2.58 31.04 16.22
N ASP A 112 -3.68 31.29 16.93
CA ASP A 112 -4.43 30.25 17.66
C ASP A 112 -5.03 29.21 16.69
N GLU A 113 -5.53 29.65 15.54
CA GLU A 113 -6.09 28.77 14.52
C GLU A 113 -4.98 27.92 13.87
N GLN A 114 -3.78 28.46 13.67
CA GLN A 114 -2.60 27.73 13.19
C GLN A 114 -2.04 26.74 14.23
N ASP A 115 -2.04 27.05 15.52
CA ASP A 115 -1.63 26.09 16.56
C ASP A 115 -2.55 24.87 16.59
N GLN A 116 -3.87 25.09 16.39
CA GLN A 116 -4.84 24.00 16.26
C GLN A 116 -4.67 23.20 14.95
N GLN A 117 -4.05 23.79 13.92
CA GLN A 117 -3.69 23.11 12.67
C GLN A 117 -2.50 22.16 12.86
N LEU A 118 -1.47 22.60 13.58
CA LEU A 118 -0.29 21.79 13.88
C LEU A 118 -0.61 20.60 14.79
N GLU A 119 -1.59 20.71 15.70
CA GLU A 119 -1.94 19.62 16.62
C GLU A 119 -2.47 18.37 15.89
N VAL A 120 -3.37 18.55 14.91
CA VAL A 120 -3.97 17.42 14.18
C VAL A 120 -2.99 16.80 13.20
N VAL A 121 -2.19 17.63 12.51
CA VAL A 121 -1.11 17.17 11.62
C VAL A 121 -0.06 16.41 12.43
N SER A 122 0.44 17.00 13.51
CA SER A 122 1.43 16.38 14.40
C SER A 122 0.92 15.08 15.04
N GLY A 123 -0.32 15.07 15.55
CA GLY A 123 -0.95 13.88 16.11
C GLY A 123 -1.13 12.76 15.08
N SER A 124 -1.50 13.10 13.85
CA SER A 124 -1.64 12.15 12.74
C SER A 124 -0.29 11.59 12.28
N ILE A 125 0.74 12.43 12.21
CA ILE A 125 2.13 12.03 11.89
C ILE A 125 2.65 11.02 12.91
N GLN A 126 2.42 11.24 14.21
CA GLN A 126 2.87 10.31 15.25
C GLN A 126 2.21 8.93 15.10
N VAL A 127 0.90 8.90 14.84
CA VAL A 127 0.15 7.66 14.63
C VAL A 127 0.58 6.96 13.34
N LEU A 128 0.74 7.72 12.24
CA LEU A 128 1.24 7.23 10.95
C LEU A 128 2.62 6.58 11.11
N LYS A 129 3.56 7.26 11.76
CA LYS A 129 4.92 6.76 12.00
C LYS A 129 4.94 5.45 12.78
N HIS A 130 4.11 5.35 13.82
CA HIS A 130 4.00 4.13 14.62
C HIS A 130 3.41 2.96 13.81
N MET A 131 2.31 3.18 13.08
CA MET A 131 1.67 2.12 12.28
C MET A 131 2.56 1.71 11.09
N SER A 132 3.12 2.69 10.37
CA SER A 132 4.01 2.46 9.23
C SER A 132 5.29 1.71 9.63
N GLY A 133 5.90 2.08 10.76
CA GLY A 133 7.08 1.38 11.28
C GLY A 133 6.81 -0.09 11.57
N ARG A 134 5.71 -0.41 12.24
CA ARG A 134 5.34 -1.80 12.57
C ARG A 134 4.94 -2.63 11.35
N VAL A 135 4.18 -2.04 10.42
CA VAL A 135 3.84 -2.72 9.16
C VAL A 135 5.09 -2.95 8.32
N GLY A 136 6.04 -2.01 8.32
CA GLY A 136 7.31 -2.14 7.62
C GLY A 136 8.18 -3.29 8.15
N GLU A 137 8.30 -3.42 9.48
CA GLU A 137 9.07 -4.50 10.12
C GLU A 137 8.50 -5.89 9.78
N GLU A 138 7.18 -6.06 9.89
CA GLU A 138 6.50 -7.31 9.54
C GLU A 138 6.64 -7.66 8.05
N LEU A 139 6.58 -6.66 7.16
CA LEU A 139 6.79 -6.86 5.72
C LEU A 139 8.23 -7.25 5.39
N ASP A 140 9.22 -6.71 6.10
CA ASP A 140 10.62 -7.10 5.94
C ASP A 140 10.83 -8.55 6.39
N GLU A 141 10.21 -8.95 7.50
CA GLU A 141 10.22 -10.33 7.99
C GLU A 141 9.53 -11.29 7.00
N GLN A 142 8.39 -10.90 6.41
CA GLN A 142 7.75 -11.68 5.34
C GLN A 142 8.57 -11.69 4.05
N GLY A 143 9.33 -10.64 3.74
CA GLY A 143 10.27 -10.60 2.62
C GLY A 143 11.40 -11.61 2.76
N ILE A 144 11.92 -11.77 3.98
CA ILE A 144 12.90 -12.81 4.33
C ILE A 144 12.25 -14.21 4.20
N MET A 145 10.96 -14.35 4.56
CA MET A 145 10.22 -15.62 4.42
C MET A 145 9.90 -15.98 2.96
N LEU A 146 9.67 -14.97 2.10
CA LEU A 146 9.45 -15.15 0.66
C LEU A 146 10.72 -15.60 -0.07
N ASP A 147 11.89 -15.12 0.32
CA ASP A 147 13.17 -15.58 -0.24
C ASP A 147 13.44 -17.06 0.10
N ALA A 148 13.14 -17.46 1.35
CA ALA A 148 13.20 -18.86 1.77
C ALA A 148 12.19 -19.74 1.00
N PHE A 149 10.98 -19.23 0.74
CA PHE A 149 9.98 -19.94 -0.07
C PHE A 149 10.39 -20.03 -1.54
N ALA A 150 10.97 -18.98 -2.11
CA ALA A 150 11.51 -19.00 -3.47
C ALA A 150 12.63 -20.05 -3.60
N GLN A 151 13.50 -20.16 -2.60
CA GLN A 151 14.53 -21.18 -2.55
C GLN A 151 13.94 -22.61 -2.45
N GLU A 152 12.86 -22.80 -1.69
CA GLU A 152 12.12 -24.08 -1.63
C GLU A 152 11.41 -24.41 -2.96
N MET A 153 10.89 -23.39 -3.66
CA MET A 153 10.28 -23.52 -4.98
C MET A 153 11.31 -23.92 -6.04
N ASP A 154 12.50 -23.31 -6.05
CA ASP A 154 13.60 -23.69 -6.95
C ASP A 154 14.02 -25.15 -6.74
N HIS A 155 14.08 -25.58 -5.48
CA HIS A 155 14.35 -26.98 -5.16
C HIS A 155 13.21 -27.89 -5.63
N THR A 156 11.95 -27.48 -5.50
CA THR A 156 10.78 -28.21 -6.02
C THR A 156 10.79 -28.28 -7.55
N GLN A 157 11.17 -27.21 -8.24
CA GLN A 157 11.30 -27.18 -9.69
C GLN A 157 12.41 -28.10 -10.17
N SER A 158 13.56 -28.14 -9.48
CA SER A 158 14.63 -29.10 -9.78
C SER A 158 14.18 -30.57 -9.61
N ARG A 159 13.34 -30.84 -8.60
CA ARG A 159 12.72 -32.17 -8.40
C ARG A 159 11.73 -32.48 -9.51
N MET A 160 10.90 -31.50 -9.90
CA MET A 160 9.93 -31.64 -10.97
C MET A 160 10.62 -31.89 -12.32
N ASP A 161 11.69 -31.18 -12.64
CA ASP A 161 12.53 -31.45 -13.81
C ASP A 161 13.12 -32.86 -13.79
N GLY A 162 13.54 -33.33 -12.61
CA GLY A 162 13.97 -34.72 -12.41
C GLY A 162 12.86 -35.73 -12.71
N VAL A 163 11.63 -35.45 -12.27
CA VAL A 163 10.44 -36.26 -12.56
C VAL A 163 10.10 -36.22 -14.05
N LEU A 164 10.06 -35.04 -14.67
CA LEU A 164 9.78 -34.85 -16.09
C LEU A 164 10.81 -35.58 -16.96
N ARG A 165 12.09 -35.55 -16.61
CA ARG A 165 13.13 -36.35 -17.29
C ARG A 165 12.91 -37.85 -17.14
N LYS A 166 12.50 -38.32 -15.96
CA LYS A 166 12.16 -39.74 -15.75
C LYS A 166 10.93 -40.13 -16.55
N LEU A 167 9.91 -39.29 -16.62
CA LEU A 167 8.72 -39.50 -17.45
C LEU A 167 9.05 -39.49 -18.94
N ALA A 168 9.89 -38.57 -19.41
CA ALA A 168 10.38 -38.57 -20.79
C ALA A 168 11.16 -39.85 -21.11
N LYS A 169 11.97 -40.34 -20.17
CA LYS A 169 12.71 -41.61 -20.33
C LYS A 169 11.78 -42.82 -20.31
N VAL A 170 10.80 -42.87 -19.41
CA VAL A 170 9.79 -43.94 -19.35
C VAL A 170 8.89 -43.92 -20.59
N SER A 171 8.51 -42.74 -21.06
CA SER A 171 7.77 -42.52 -22.31
C SER A 171 8.57 -42.97 -23.53
N HIS A 172 9.89 -42.76 -23.53
CA HIS A 172 10.73 -43.26 -24.61
C HIS A 172 11.07 -44.75 -24.46
N MET A 173 11.00 -45.33 -23.25
CA MET A 173 11.26 -46.75 -22.99
C MET A 173 10.14 -47.69 -23.48
N THR A 174 8.93 -47.19 -23.73
CA THR A 174 7.85 -47.94 -24.41
C THR A 174 8.00 -48.01 -25.95
N SER A 175 9.03 -47.36 -26.51
CA SER A 175 9.36 -47.44 -27.95
C SER A 175 10.35 -48.53 -28.32
N ASP A 176 10.46 -49.59 -27.51
CA ASP A 176 11.38 -50.69 -27.83
C ASP A 176 10.81 -51.49 -29.02
N ARG A 177 11.34 -51.23 -30.23
CA ARG A 177 10.94 -51.90 -31.49
C ARG A 177 10.93 -53.43 -31.36
N ARG A 178 11.74 -53.97 -30.44
CA ARG A 178 11.84 -55.40 -30.13
C ARG A 178 10.61 -55.93 -29.39
N GLN A 179 10.01 -55.14 -28.48
CA GLN A 179 8.78 -55.52 -27.79
C GLN A 179 7.58 -55.51 -28.74
N TRP A 180 7.47 -54.47 -29.57
CA TRP A 180 6.43 -54.41 -30.62
C TRP A 180 6.56 -55.54 -31.65
N CYS A 181 7.78 -55.91 -32.03
CA CYS A 181 8.03 -57.06 -32.90
C CYS A 181 7.63 -58.38 -32.21
N ALA A 182 7.99 -58.57 -30.93
CA ALA A 182 7.61 -59.77 -30.18
C ALA A 182 6.09 -59.91 -30.03
N ILE A 183 5.37 -58.81 -29.74
CA ILE A 183 3.90 -58.79 -29.67
C ILE A 183 3.29 -59.14 -31.04
N ALA A 184 3.79 -58.55 -32.13
CA ALA A 184 3.30 -58.83 -33.48
C ALA A 184 3.50 -60.30 -33.88
N VAL A 185 4.67 -60.89 -33.57
CA VAL A 185 4.95 -62.31 -33.84
C VAL A 185 4.04 -63.21 -33.00
N LEU A 186 3.87 -62.95 -31.70
CA LEU A 186 2.98 -63.73 -30.84
C LEU A 186 1.53 -63.67 -31.31
N LEU A 187 1.03 -62.50 -31.73
CA LEU A 187 -0.31 -62.35 -32.30
C LEU A 187 -0.46 -63.12 -33.62
N GLY A 188 0.56 -63.10 -34.49
CA GLY A 188 0.55 -63.86 -35.74
C GLY A 188 0.46 -65.37 -35.49
N VAL A 189 1.25 -65.89 -34.55
CA VAL A 189 1.20 -67.31 -34.16
C VAL A 189 -0.16 -67.66 -33.56
N LEU A 190 -0.71 -66.82 -32.68
CA LEU A 190 -2.04 -67.02 -32.09
C LEU A 190 -3.14 -67.07 -33.16
N LEU A 191 -3.12 -66.15 -34.13
CA LEU A 191 -4.06 -66.16 -35.26
C LEU A 191 -3.95 -67.44 -36.08
N LEU A 192 -2.74 -67.91 -36.34
CA LEU A 192 -2.49 -69.14 -37.10
C LEU A 192 -3.09 -70.36 -36.37
N VAL A 193 -2.89 -70.44 -35.05
CA VAL A 193 -3.49 -71.49 -34.21
C VAL A 193 -5.03 -71.40 -34.23
N LEU A 194 -5.61 -70.21 -34.14
CA LEU A 194 -7.07 -70.03 -34.20
C LEU A 194 -7.62 -70.45 -35.56
N ILE A 195 -7.00 -70.04 -36.67
CA ILE A 195 -7.42 -70.44 -38.02
C ILE A 195 -7.39 -71.97 -38.14
N LEU A 196 -6.30 -72.61 -37.70
CA LEU A 196 -6.19 -74.07 -37.71
C LEU A 196 -7.30 -74.74 -36.89
N LEU A 197 -7.59 -74.21 -35.69
CA LEU A 197 -8.66 -74.73 -34.82
C LEU A 197 -10.05 -74.60 -35.44
N PHE A 198 -10.35 -73.50 -36.15
CA PHE A 198 -11.66 -73.31 -36.80
C PHE A 198 -11.77 -74.01 -38.15
N SER A 199 -10.64 -74.33 -38.78
CA SER A 199 -10.59 -75.09 -40.04
C SER A 199 -10.63 -76.61 -39.86
N LEU A 200 -10.36 -77.09 -38.64
CA LEU A 200 -10.38 -78.49 -38.24
C LEU A 200 -11.72 -78.87 -37.61
#